data_AF-A0A2V9S4C2-F1
#
_entry.id   AF-A0A2V9S4C2-F1
#
_cell.length_a   1.000
_cell.length_b   1.000
_cell.length_c   1.000
_cell.angle_alpha   90.00
_cell.angle_beta   90.00
_cell.angle_gamma   90.00
#
_symmetry.space_group_name_H-M   'P 1'
#
loop_
_entity.id
_entity.type
_entity.pdbx_description
1 polymer ?
#
loop_
_entity_poly.entity_id
_entity_poly.type
_entity_poly.pdbx_seq_one_letter_code
_entity_poly.pdbx_strand_id
1 'polypeptide(L)' 'MTDEFGNIRPFANDAVRFDLEGPGEIIGDNPFPLVGGTGAIWIRAGEQAGQVRLAATHPQLGKRQVEIEIGAAPPEAV' A
#
# COMPACT_ATOMS: atom_id res chain seq x y z
N MET A 1 -4.66 5.37 -9.87
CA MET A 1 -5.31 6.70 -9.89
C MET A 1 -6.53 6.64 -10.79
N THR A 2 -7.73 6.94 -10.28
CA THR A 2 -8.97 6.83 -11.06
C THR A 2 -9.71 8.15 -11.21
N ASP A 3 -10.52 8.27 -12.26
CA ASP A 3 -11.54 9.31 -12.39
C ASP A 3 -12.80 8.99 -11.57
N GLU A 4 -13.84 9.79 -11.73
CA GLU A 4 -15.15 9.64 -11.05
C GLU A 4 -15.93 8.37 -11.48
N PHE A 5 -15.56 7.76 -12.60
CA PHE A 5 -16.15 6.52 -13.13
C PHE A 5 -15.29 5.29 -12.83
N GLY A 6 -14.15 5.47 -12.14
CA GLY A 6 -13.24 4.38 -11.79
C GLY A 6 -12.22 4.04 -12.87
N ASN A 7 -12.14 4.79 -13.98
CA ASN A 7 -11.15 4.53 -15.03
C ASN A 7 -9.78 5.03 -14.60
N ILE A 8 -8.73 4.28 -14.94
CA ILE A 8 -7.34 4.70 -14.67
C ILE A 8 -7.03 5.98 -15.46
N ARG A 9 -6.41 6.96 -14.82
CA ARG A 9 -5.87 8.17 -15.46
C ARG A 9 -4.41 7.93 -15.89
N PRO A 10 -4.11 7.59 -17.16
CA PRO A 10 -2.81 7.04 -17.54
C PRO A 10 -1.65 8.03 -17.42
N PHE A 11 -1.94 9.34 -17.47
CA PHE A 11 -0.94 10.40 -17.37
C PHE A 11 -0.76 10.95 -15.94
N ALA A 12 -1.45 10.38 -14.96
CA ALA A 12 -1.23 10.75 -13.56
C ALA A 12 0.13 10.20 -13.09
N ASN A 13 0.97 11.07 -12.56
CA ASN A 13 2.35 10.78 -12.15
C ASN A 13 2.72 11.36 -10.77
N ASP A 14 1.74 11.90 -10.05
CA ASP A 14 1.91 12.39 -8.68
C ASP A 14 2.42 11.28 -7.75
N ALA A 15 3.30 11.65 -6.82
CA ALA A 15 3.81 10.73 -5.82
C ALA A 15 2.77 10.47 -4.72
N VAL A 16 2.51 9.20 -4.44
CA VAL A 16 1.62 8.75 -3.37
C VAL A 16 2.46 8.42 -2.15
N ARG A 17 2.17 9.07 -1.02
CA ARG A 17 2.77 8.72 0.26
C ARG A 17 2.01 7.55 0.87
N PHE A 18 2.73 6.56 1.37
CA PHE A 18 2.15 5.46 2.10
C PHE A 18 2.50 5.55 3.59
N ASP A 19 1.55 5.26 4.47
CA ASP A 19 1.80 5.10 5.91
C ASP A 19 1.21 3.74 6.32
N LEU A 20 1.97 2.97 7.10
CA LEU A 20 1.61 1.61 7.51
C LEU A 20 1.55 1.52 9.03
N GLU A 21 0.45 1.01 9.55
CA GLU A 21 0.27 0.69 10.98
C GLU A 21 0.09 -0.83 11.12
N GLY A 22 0.64 -1.44 12.17
CA GLY A 22 0.53 -2.88 12.44
C GLY A 22 1.80 -3.68 12.14
N PRO A 23 1.74 -5.02 12.19
CA PRO A 23 2.91 -5.91 12.11
C PRO A 23 3.40 -6.12 10.67
N GLY A 24 3.94 -5.07 10.04
CA GLY A 24 4.54 -5.16 8.71
C GLY A 24 5.40 -3.95 8.36
N GLU A 25 6.08 -4.02 7.23
CA GLU A 25 6.95 -2.95 6.74
C GLU A 25 6.78 -2.74 5.24
N ILE A 26 6.76 -1.47 4.80
CA ILE A 26 6.75 -1.12 3.38
C ILE A 26 8.16 -1.34 2.81
N ILE A 27 8.24 -2.05 1.69
CA ILE A 27 9.47 -2.27 0.94
C ILE A 27 9.42 -1.45 -0.35
N GLY A 28 10.40 -0.58 -0.53
CA GLY A 28 10.55 0.29 -1.71
C GLY A 28 10.44 1.77 -1.38
N ASP A 29 10.37 2.58 -2.43
CA ASP A 29 10.36 4.04 -2.31
C ASP A 29 9.04 4.56 -1.71
N ASN A 30 9.16 5.53 -0.80
CA ASN A 30 8.03 6.22 -0.21
C ASN A 30 8.42 7.67 0.10
N PRO A 31 7.82 8.68 -0.56
CA PRO A 31 6.68 8.61 -1.48
C PRO A 31 6.96 7.86 -2.80
N PHE A 32 5.95 7.17 -3.33
CA PHE A 32 6.05 6.34 -4.53
C PHE A 32 5.48 7.09 -5.76
N PRO A 33 6.27 7.34 -6.83
CA PRO A 33 5.79 7.99 -8.04
C PRO A 33 4.94 7.03 -8.90
N LEU A 34 3.78 7.49 -9.35
CA LEU A 34 2.95 6.71 -10.28
C LEU A 34 3.51 6.77 -11.71
N VAL A 35 3.41 5.66 -12.43
CA VAL A 35 3.74 5.57 -13.87
C VAL A 35 2.57 4.92 -14.58
N GLY A 36 2.05 5.57 -15.64
CA GLY A 36 0.84 5.08 -16.30
C GLY A 36 -0.42 5.20 -15.43
N GLY A 37 -0.42 6.08 -14.42
CA GLY A 37 -1.53 6.22 -13.47
C GLY A 37 -1.66 5.09 -12.44
N THR A 38 -0.73 4.14 -12.42
CA THR A 38 -0.74 2.98 -11.53
C THR A 38 0.63 2.77 -10.87
N GLY A 39 0.66 1.91 -9.87
CA GLY A 39 1.81 1.64 -9.04
C GLY A 39 1.54 0.49 -8.10
N ALA A 40 2.60 -0.15 -7.62
CA ALA A 40 2.53 -1.21 -6.62
C ALA A 40 3.70 -1.06 -5.64
N ILE A 41 3.42 -1.31 -4.36
CA ILE A 41 4.43 -1.43 -3.31
C ILE A 41 4.37 -2.84 -2.74
N TRP A 42 5.49 -3.31 -2.19
CA TRP A 42 5.53 -4.55 -1.45
C TRP A 42 5.41 -4.26 0.04
N ILE A 43 4.66 -5.09 0.76
CA ILE A 43 4.62 -5.09 2.22
C ILE A 43 5.20 -6.42 2.68
N ARG A 44 6.27 -6.34 3.48
CA ARG A 44 6.81 -7.50 4.17
C ARG A 44 6.01 -7.73 5.44
N ALA A 45 5.44 -8.93 5.58
CA ALA A 45 4.78 -9.34 6.80
C ALA A 45 5.79 -9.42 7.96
N GLY A 46 5.40 -8.93 9.14
CA GLY A 46 6.14 -9.14 10.37
C GLY A 46 5.99 -10.57 10.91
N GLU A 47 6.70 -10.87 11.98
CA GLU A 47 6.64 -12.20 12.64
C GLU A 47 5.34 -12.40 13.44
N GLN A 48 4.68 -11.31 13.82
CA GLN A 48 3.45 -11.35 14.61
C GLN A 48 2.23 -11.36 13.68
N ALA A 49 1.30 -12.28 13.95
CA ALA A 49 -0.03 -12.21 13.35
C ALA A 49 -0.76 -10.95 13.82
N GLY A 50 -1.61 -10.39 12.95
CA GLY A 50 -2.41 -9.23 13.30
C GLY A 50 -2.88 -8.42 12.08
N GLN A 51 -3.64 -7.36 12.38
CA GLN A 51 -4.15 -6.47 11.36
C GLN A 51 -3.12 -5.40 11.00
N VAL A 52 -2.93 -5.18 9.71
CA VAL A 52 -2.16 -4.10 9.12
C VAL A 52 -3.09 -3.12 8.44
N ARG A 53 -2.96 -1.83 8.76
CA ARG A 53 -3.69 -0.74 8.10
C ARG A 53 -2.74 0.03 7.20
N LEU A 54 -2.96 -0.05 5.89
CA LEU A 54 -2.22 0.72 4.90
C LEU A 54 -3.02 1.96 4.51
N ALA A 55 -2.40 3.12 4.66
CA ALA A 55 -2.92 4.39 4.15
C ALA A 55 -2.13 4.85 2.93
N ALA A 56 -2.84 5.28 1.89
CA ALA A 56 -2.30 5.94 0.71
C ALA A 56 -2.80 7.39 0.69
N THR A 57 -1.88 8.35 0.70
CA THR A 57 -2.16 9.78 0.68
C THR A 57 -1.70 10.39 -0.63
N HIS A 58 -2.64 10.89 -1.41
CA HIS A 58 -2.40 11.65 -2.63
C HIS A 58 -2.49 13.16 -2.34
N PRO A 59 -1.56 14.00 -2.84
CA PRO A 59 -1.51 15.43 -2.51
C PRO A 59 -2.81 16.20 -2.79
N GLN A 60 -3.57 15.80 -3.81
CA GLN A 60 -4.80 16.51 -4.22
C GLN A 60 -6.09 15.75 -3.90
N LEU A 61 -6.04 14.42 -3.79
CA LEU A 61 -7.25 13.58 -3.64
C LEU A 61 -7.44 13.08 -2.21
N GLY A 62 -6.50 13.41 -1.32
CA GLY A 62 -6.55 13.01 0.07
C GLY A 62 -6.17 11.55 0.29
N LYS A 63 -6.76 10.96 1.32
CA LYS A 63 -6.33 9.68 1.90
C LYS A 63 -7.31 8.56 1.59
N ARG A 64 -6.77 7.39 1.23
CA ARG A 64 -7.50 6.11 1.17
C ARG A 64 -6.82 5.10 2.08
N GLN A 65 -7.60 4.18 2.62
CA GLN A 65 -7.11 3.15 3.53
C GLN A 65 -7.65 1.78 3.16
N VAL A 66 -6.81 0.77 3.38
CA VAL A 66 -7.17 -0.64 3.30
C VAL A 66 -6.62 -1.36 4.52
N GLU A 67 -7.31 -2.41 4.92
CA GLU A 67 -6.89 -3.27 6.04
C GLU A 67 -6.55 -4.66 5.49
N ILE A 68 -5.44 -5.22 5.97
CA ILE A 68 -4.87 -6.50 5.57
C ILE A 68 -4.68 -7.33 6.83
N GLU A 69 -5.08 -8.59 6.81
CA GLU A 69 -4.84 -9.51 7.92
C GLU A 69 -3.60 -10.35 7.65
N ILE A 70 -2.63 -10.31 8.56
CA ILE A 70 -1.47 -11.20 8.56
C ILE A 70 -1.78 -12.38 9.47
N GLY A 71 -1.90 -13.55 8.87
CA GLY A 71 -2.07 -14.81 9.59
C GLY A 71 -0.78 -15.31 10.22
N ALA A 72 -0.90 -16.14 11.26
CA ALA A 72 0.25 -16.85 11.82
C ALA A 72 0.78 -17.87 10.80
N ALA A 73 2.10 -17.86 10.58
CA ALA A 73 2.76 -18.91 9.83
C ALA A 73 2.88 -20.18 10.69
N PRO A 74 2.72 -21.39 10.11
CA PRO A 74 3.05 -22.61 10.82
C PRO A 74 4.55 -22.63 11.19
N PRO A 75 4.93 -23.34 12.26
CA PRO A 75 6.34 -23.54 12.61
C PRO A 75 7.11 -24.15 11.45
N GLU A 76 8.38 -23.79 11.31
CA GLU A 76 9.27 -24.37 10.32
C GLU A 76 9.34 -25.90 10.51
N ALA A 77 9.11 -26.64 9.42
CA ALA A 77 9.24 -28.09 9.42
C ALA A 77 10.71 -28.47 9.20
N VAL A 78 11.28 -29.20 10.16
CA VAL A 78 12.66 -29.74 10.12
C VAL A 78 12.67 -31.13 9.50
#